data_AF-A0A9N9DN77-F1
#
_entry.id   AF-A0A9N9DN77-F1
#
_cell.length_a   1.000
_cell.length_b   1.000
_cell.length_c   1.000
_cell.angle_alpha   90.00
_cell.angle_beta   90.00
_cell.angle_gamma   90.00
#
_symmetry.space_group_name_H-M   'P 1'
#
loop_
_entity.id
_entity.type
_entity.pdbx_description
1 polymer ?
#
loop_
_entity_poly.entity_id
_entity_poly.type
_entity_poly.pdbx_seq_one_letter_code
_entity_poly.pdbx_strand_id
1 'polypeptide(L)'
;TNPNKIYQPEVDLRQYVIEHEMDPEKFAVITEAEKNRWAMGCFRGELERDIHFYCSGIERKEDPRKYHKFLTDRERLVGEELSHRGILKNGLSTVWLDNLIEEWEKIHTQFTRIFN
;
A
#
# COMPACT_ATOMS: atom_id res chain seq x y z
N THR A 1 -14.23 -22.75 -10.03
CA THR A 1 -14.12 -21.57 -9.14
C THR A 1 -15.47 -20.89 -9.11
N ASN A 2 -16.04 -20.60 -7.93
CA ASN A 2 -17.38 -19.98 -7.83
C ASN A 2 -17.29 -18.52 -8.30
N PRO A 3 -18.00 -18.10 -9.36
CA PRO A 3 -17.92 -16.74 -9.91
C PRO A 3 -18.43 -15.66 -8.93
N ASN A 4 -19.10 -16.04 -7.84
CA ASN A 4 -19.63 -15.13 -6.82
C ASN A 4 -18.76 -15.05 -5.56
N LYS A 5 -17.57 -15.67 -5.51
CA LYS A 5 -16.65 -15.48 -4.39
C LYS A 5 -15.88 -14.17 -4.60
N ILE A 6 -16.35 -13.13 -3.93
CA ILE A 6 -15.65 -11.85 -3.82
C ILE A 6 -14.26 -12.13 -3.21
N TYR A 7 -13.22 -11.62 -3.86
CA TYR A 7 -11.86 -11.76 -3.38
C TYR A 7 -11.66 -10.78 -2.22
N GLN A 8 -11.46 -11.28 -1.01
CA GLN A 8 -11.45 -10.45 0.19
C GLN A 8 -10.42 -9.28 0.14
N PRO A 9 -9.21 -9.40 -0.45
CA PRO A 9 -8.33 -8.25 -0.69
C PRO A 9 -8.97 -7.08 -1.43
N GLU A 10 -9.80 -7.36 -2.44
CA GLU A 10 -10.49 -6.30 -3.19
C GLU A 10 -11.53 -5.58 -2.33
N VAL A 11 -12.19 -6.29 -1.40
CA VAL A 11 -13.14 -5.67 -0.46
C VAL A 11 -12.43 -4.73 0.49
N ASP A 12 -11.36 -5.23 1.12
CA ASP A 12 -10.64 -4.51 2.16
C ASP A 12 -9.95 -3.28 1.57
N LEU A 13 -9.33 -3.41 0.39
CA LEU A 13 -8.76 -2.25 -0.33
C LEU A 13 -9.81 -1.24 -0.75
N ARG A 14 -10.95 -1.68 -1.29
CA ARG A 14 -12.02 -0.75 -1.68
C ARG A 14 -12.55 0.04 -0.48
N GLN A 15 -12.65 -0.59 0.69
CA GLN A 15 -13.07 0.11 1.90
C GLN A 15 -12.01 1.13 2.35
N TYR A 16 -10.74 0.71 2.39
CA TYR A 16 -9.62 1.60 2.74
C TYR A 16 -9.55 2.84 1.84
N VAL A 17 -9.63 2.66 0.52
CA VAL A 17 -9.50 3.80 -0.41
C VAL A 17 -10.70 4.75 -0.35
N ILE A 18 -11.90 4.27 0.02
CA ILE A 18 -13.05 5.15 0.31
C ILE A 18 -12.77 6.01 1.54
N GLU A 19 -12.25 5.42 2.63
CA GLU A 19 -11.90 6.13 3.86
C GLU A 19 -10.80 7.18 3.65
N HIS A 20 -9.95 6.96 2.66
CA HIS A 20 -8.87 7.86 2.27
C HIS A 20 -9.21 8.78 1.09
N GLU A 21 -10.48 8.93 0.73
CA GLU A 21 -10.97 9.81 -0.34
C GLU A 21 -10.32 9.54 -1.73
N MET A 22 -9.91 8.30 -1.95
CA MET A 22 -9.37 7.80 -3.21
C MET A 22 -10.46 7.11 -4.06
N ASP A 23 -10.20 6.93 -5.35
CA ASP A 23 -11.14 6.30 -6.28
C ASP A 23 -11.23 4.77 -6.07
N PRO A 24 -12.35 4.22 -5.56
CA PRO A 24 -12.49 2.79 -5.30
C PRO A 24 -12.66 1.94 -6.55
N GLU A 25 -13.02 2.51 -7.70
CA GLU A 25 -13.16 1.74 -8.94
C GLU A 25 -11.79 1.24 -9.42
N LYS A 26 -10.73 2.00 -9.15
CA LYS A 26 -9.35 1.58 -9.41
C LYS A 26 -8.99 0.31 -8.66
N PHE A 27 -9.57 0.06 -7.48
CA PHE A 27 -9.26 -1.10 -6.65
C PHE A 27 -10.31 -2.21 -6.76
N ALA A 28 -11.26 -2.08 -7.68
CA ALA A 28 -12.34 -3.04 -7.87
C ALA A 28 -11.85 -4.44 -8.28
N VAL A 29 -10.72 -4.50 -8.98
CA VAL A 29 -10.11 -5.74 -9.46
C VAL A 29 -8.61 -5.69 -9.23
N ILE A 30 -8.07 -6.72 -8.60
CA ILE A 30 -6.64 -6.98 -8.55
C ILE A 30 -6.32 -8.01 -9.64
N THR A 31 -5.44 -7.63 -10.56
CA THR A 31 -5.08 -8.49 -11.69
C THR A 31 -4.21 -9.67 -11.25
N GLU A 32 -4.25 -10.77 -12.00
CA GLU A 32 -3.36 -11.91 -11.74
C GLU A 32 -1.87 -11.54 -11.87
N ALA A 33 -1.53 -10.58 -12.73
CA ALA A 33 -0.16 -10.07 -12.84
C ALA A 33 0.30 -9.42 -11.53
N GLU A 34 -0.56 -8.64 -10.88
CA GLU A 34 -0.28 -8.04 -9.57
C GLU A 34 -0.16 -9.11 -8.50
N LYS A 35 -1.10 -10.06 -8.43
CA LYS A 35 -1.04 -11.20 -7.49
C LYS A 35 0.27 -11.96 -7.64
N ASN A 36 0.68 -12.26 -8.87
CA ASN A 36 1.92 -12.98 -9.16
C ASN A 36 3.18 -12.17 -8.84
N ARG A 37 3.18 -10.87 -9.15
CA ARG A 37 4.30 -9.96 -8.80
C ARG A 37 4.54 -9.96 -7.29
N TRP A 38 3.47 -9.85 -6.50
CA TRP A 38 3.57 -9.77 -5.05
C TRP A 38 3.75 -11.14 -4.37
N ALA A 39 3.33 -12.23 -5.02
CA ALA A 39 3.62 -13.59 -4.56
C ALA A 39 5.09 -14.02 -4.80
N MET A 40 5.76 -13.47 -5.83
CA MET A 40 7.12 -13.88 -6.22
C MET A 40 8.22 -12.84 -5.93
N GLY A 41 7.86 -11.58 -5.68
CA GLY A 41 8.82 -10.49 -5.53
C GLY A 41 9.33 -10.28 -4.10
N CYS A 42 10.43 -9.53 -3.98
CA CYS A 42 10.92 -8.99 -2.71
C CYS A 42 10.09 -7.77 -2.27
N PHE A 43 8.76 -7.91 -2.15
CA PHE A 43 7.85 -6.82 -1.78
C PHE A 43 8.35 -6.02 -0.57
N ARG A 44 8.81 -6.75 0.44
CA ARG A 44 9.43 -6.21 1.65
C ARG A 44 10.49 -5.15 1.32
N GLY A 45 11.43 -5.48 0.44
CA GLY A 45 12.55 -4.61 0.10
C GLY A 45 12.20 -3.50 -0.89
N GLU A 46 11.13 -3.64 -1.68
CA GLU A 46 10.60 -2.55 -2.51
C GLU A 46 9.90 -1.52 -1.61
N LEU A 47 9.02 -1.96 -0.72
CA LEU A 47 8.27 -1.08 0.18
C LEU A 47 9.18 -0.35 1.18
N GLU A 48 10.14 -1.05 1.80
CA GLU A 48 11.14 -0.44 2.69
C GLU A 48 11.95 0.64 1.95
N ARG A 49 12.33 0.38 0.70
CA ARG A 49 13.11 1.32 -0.11
C ARG A 49 12.32 2.58 -0.42
N ASP A 50 11.06 2.43 -0.81
CA ASP A 50 10.25 3.57 -1.22
C ASP A 50 9.89 4.47 -0.02
N ILE A 51 9.57 3.88 1.13
CA ILE A 51 9.36 4.63 2.38
C ILE A 51 10.65 5.34 2.79
N HIS A 52 11.80 4.66 2.75
CA HIS A 52 13.08 5.27 3.08
C HIS A 52 13.44 6.43 2.14
N PHE A 53 13.18 6.28 0.84
CA PHE A 53 13.39 7.32 -0.16
C PHE A 53 12.54 8.55 0.14
N TYR A 54 11.28 8.34 0.54
CA TYR A 54 10.38 9.42 0.94
C TYR A 54 10.84 10.11 2.23
N CYS A 55 11.12 9.36 3.30
CA CYS A 55 11.61 9.91 4.57
C CYS A 55 12.83 10.79 4.35
N SER A 56 13.79 10.29 3.58
CA SER A 56 15.00 11.01 3.23
C SER A 56 14.69 12.30 2.45
N GLY A 57 13.65 12.31 1.63
CA GLY A 57 13.15 13.48 0.93
C GLY A 57 12.60 14.56 1.87
N ILE A 58 11.78 14.17 2.85
CA ILE A 58 11.29 15.10 3.88
C ILE A 58 12.46 15.70 4.67
N GLU A 59 13.41 14.87 5.11
CA GLU A 59 14.58 15.32 5.89
C GLU A 59 15.40 16.36 5.11
N ARG A 60 15.55 16.17 3.80
CA ARG A 60 16.21 17.11 2.89
C ARG A 60 15.36 18.33 2.53
N LYS A 61 14.13 18.42 3.05
CA LYS A 61 13.14 19.47 2.75
C LYS A 61 12.87 19.58 1.26
N GLU A 62 12.86 18.45 0.57
CA GLU A 62 12.48 18.41 -0.84
C GLU A 62 10.99 18.74 -1.00
N ASP A 63 10.61 19.21 -2.19
CA ASP A 63 9.21 19.44 -2.52
C ASP A 63 8.43 18.11 -2.43
N PRO A 64 7.48 17.97 -1.48
CA PRO A 64 6.81 16.69 -1.29
C PRO A 64 5.98 16.28 -2.52
N ARG A 65 5.60 17.21 -3.42
CA ARG A 65 4.90 16.90 -4.68
C ARG A 65 5.65 15.91 -5.56
N LYS A 66 6.99 15.85 -5.43
CA LYS A 66 7.82 14.85 -6.12
C LYS A 66 7.40 13.41 -5.81
N TYR A 67 6.79 13.20 -4.66
CA TYR A 67 6.45 11.88 -4.14
C TYR A 67 4.94 11.62 -4.10
N HIS A 68 4.11 12.57 -4.53
CA HIS A 68 2.65 12.43 -4.55
C HIS A 68 2.21 11.14 -5.26
N LYS A 69 2.87 10.82 -6.39
CA LYS A 69 2.59 9.61 -7.18
C LYS A 69 2.77 8.33 -6.36
N PHE A 70 3.78 8.27 -5.48
CA PHE A 70 4.04 7.13 -4.62
C PHE A 70 2.97 6.97 -3.53
N LEU A 71 2.53 8.08 -2.93
CA LEU A 71 1.50 8.08 -1.88
C LEU A 71 0.14 7.61 -2.39
N THR A 72 -0.19 7.97 -3.64
CA THR A 72 -1.43 7.55 -4.30
C THR A 72 -1.26 6.30 -5.16
N ASP A 73 -0.13 5.59 -5.05
CA ASP A 73 0.15 4.48 -5.96
C ASP A 73 -0.72 3.28 -5.63
N ARG A 74 -1.62 2.96 -6.56
CA ARG A 74 -2.47 1.78 -6.50
C ARG A 74 -1.63 0.51 -6.35
N GLU A 75 -0.49 0.42 -7.04
CA GLU A 75 0.35 -0.78 -6.99
C GLU A 75 0.86 -1.05 -5.56
N ARG A 76 1.23 0.01 -4.82
CA ARG A 76 1.67 -0.09 -3.44
C ARG A 76 0.58 -0.66 -2.54
N LEU A 77 -0.59 -0.03 -2.53
CA LEU A 77 -1.72 -0.45 -1.68
C LEU A 77 -2.12 -1.90 -1.96
N VAL A 78 -2.20 -2.28 -3.25
CA VAL A 78 -2.46 -3.66 -3.66
C VAL A 78 -1.39 -4.61 -3.12
N GLY A 79 -0.12 -4.24 -3.20
CA GLY A 79 0.99 -5.04 -2.67
C GLY A 79 0.95 -5.20 -1.15
N GLU A 80 0.58 -4.14 -0.42
CA GLU A 80 0.47 -4.14 1.04
C GLU A 80 -0.59 -5.13 1.51
N GLU A 81 -1.80 -5.04 0.97
CA GLU A 81 -2.91 -5.91 1.34
C GLU A 81 -2.58 -7.39 1.01
N LEU A 82 -2.06 -7.65 -0.19
CA LEU A 82 -1.69 -9.01 -0.59
C LEU A 82 -0.60 -9.61 0.31
N SER A 83 0.36 -8.80 0.72
CA SER A 83 1.44 -9.23 1.60
C SER A 83 0.98 -9.45 3.03
N HIS A 84 0.15 -8.55 3.56
CA HIS A 84 -0.47 -8.70 4.86
C HIS A 84 -1.22 -10.03 4.96
N ARG A 85 -2.03 -10.35 3.93
CA ARG A 85 -2.69 -11.67 3.85
C ARG A 85 -1.74 -12.84 3.69
N GLY A 86 -0.69 -12.68 2.89
CA GLY A 86 0.33 -13.70 2.72
C GLY A 86 0.99 -14.08 4.06
N ILE A 87 1.36 -13.07 4.85
CA ILE A 87 1.95 -13.23 6.18
C ILE A 87 0.97 -13.93 7.12
N LEU A 88 -0.27 -13.43 7.22
CA LEU A 88 -1.31 -14.00 8.08
C LEU A 88 -1.65 -15.44 7.71
N LYS A 89 -1.76 -15.75 6.41
CA LYS A 89 -2.03 -17.11 5.92
C LYS A 89 -0.92 -18.10 6.31
N ASN A 90 0.32 -17.64 6.37
CA ASN A 90 1.47 -18.44 6.78
C ASN A 90 1.66 -18.49 8.31
N GLY A 91 0.78 -17.86 9.10
CA GLY A 91 0.88 -17.82 10.56
C GLY A 91 2.11 -17.03 11.04
N LEU A 92 2.63 -16.13 10.21
CA LEU A 92 3.78 -15.30 10.53
C LEU A 92 3.34 -13.99 11.19
N SER A 93 4.27 -13.33 11.87
CA SER A 93 4.03 -12.04 12.50
C SER A 93 3.97 -10.91 11.45
N THR A 94 2.95 -10.05 11.56
CA THR A 94 2.78 -8.84 10.77
C THR A 94 3.47 -7.61 11.39
N VAL A 95 4.07 -7.73 12.59
CA VAL A 95 4.62 -6.58 13.35
C VAL A 95 5.55 -5.69 12.53
N TRP A 96 6.40 -6.29 11.68
CA TRP A 96 7.26 -5.50 10.79
C TRP A 96 6.45 -4.65 9.80
N LEU A 97 5.41 -5.23 9.19
CA LEU A 97 4.54 -4.55 8.24
C LEU A 97 3.67 -3.51 8.95
N ASP A 98 3.16 -3.82 10.14
CA ASP A 98 2.34 -2.92 10.96
C ASP A 98 3.13 -1.66 11.35
N ASN A 99 4.36 -1.84 11.83
CA ASN A 99 5.26 -0.71 12.14
C ASN A 99 5.57 0.13 10.89
N LEU A 100 5.72 -0.52 9.74
CA LEU A 100 6.02 0.16 8.48
C LEU A 100 4.82 0.97 7.96
N ILE A 101 3.61 0.42 8.08
CA ILE A 101 2.35 1.11 7.75
C ILE A 101 2.16 2.30 8.69
N GLU A 102 2.40 2.16 9.99
CA GLU A 102 2.29 3.26 10.96
C GLU A 102 3.22 4.44 10.60
N GLU A 103 4.47 4.15 10.25
CA GLU A 103 5.42 5.19 9.81
C GLU A 103 4.95 5.87 8.51
N TRP A 104 4.40 5.09 7.58
CA TRP A 104 3.82 5.64 6.36
C TRP A 104 2.61 6.54 6.67
N GLU A 105 1.70 6.15 7.56
CA GLU A 105 0.48 6.91 7.85
C GLU A 105 0.79 8.29 8.45
N LYS A 106 1.82 8.36 9.30
CA LYS A 106 2.35 9.64 9.82
C LYS A 106 2.83 10.53 8.67
N ILE A 107 3.61 9.95 7.78
CA ILE A 107 4.16 10.59 6.59
C ILE A 107 3.06 11.13 5.67
N HIS A 108 2.06 10.31 5.37
CA HIS A 108 0.97 10.68 4.51
C HIS A 108 0.09 11.76 5.14
N THR A 109 -0.19 11.64 6.44
CA THR A 109 -0.92 12.69 7.16
C THR A 109 -0.20 14.04 7.06
N GLN A 110 1.13 14.05 7.17
CA GLN A 110 1.93 15.26 6.96
C GLN A 110 1.83 15.76 5.52
N PHE A 111 1.87 14.87 4.53
CA PHE A 111 1.70 15.22 3.12
C PHE A 111 0.33 15.85 2.86
N THR A 112 -0.75 15.18 3.24
CA THR A 112 -2.12 15.65 3.01
C THR A 112 -2.36 17.03 3.63
N ARG A 113 -1.78 17.31 4.81
CA ARG A 113 -1.82 18.65 5.43
C ARG A 113 -1.10 19.75 4.65
N ILE A 114 -0.12 19.41 3.81
CA ILE A 114 0.63 20.39 3.00
C ILE A 114 -0.14 20.73 1.71
N PHE A 115 -0.94 19.80 1.18
CA PHE A 115 -1.59 19.93 -0.13
C PHE A 115 -3.11 20.08 -0.10
N ASN A 116 -3.76 19.87 1.05
CA ASN A 116 -5.15 20.25 1.30
C ASN A 116 -5.23 21.62 1.97
#